data_AF-A0A8X6P9Y6-F1
#
_entry.id   AF-A0A8X6P9Y6-F1
#
_cell.length_a   1.000
_cell.length_b   1.000
_cell.length_c   1.000
_cell.angle_alpha   90.00
_cell.angle_beta   90.00
_cell.angle_gamma   90.00
#
_symmetry.space_group_name_H-M   'P 1'
#
loop_
_entity.id
_entity.type
_entity.pdbx_description
1 polymer ?
#
loop_
_entity_poly.entity_id
_entity_poly.type
_entity_poly.pdbx_seq_one_letter_code
_entity_poly.pdbx_strand_id
1 'polypeptide(L)'
;METFSEVSLNSHTSLKLPLRTPVEWNLVCDLAWLPSLAFSIFFIGTFIGQWLYILVMNRFGRRVSFFTFLAIQCLFGVLTAVAPNFLYFTVLRFFIGVASSAVVSSPLALAQELVGPKHRNNVSVLSQSARSLGFMILSIMAFLVRDWSHIALVTTLPFFAFFLYWW
;
A
#
# COMPACT_ATOMS: atom_id res chain seq x y z
N MET A 1 -12.31 18.22 17.33
CA MET A 1 -11.42 17.29 18.06
C MET A 1 -12.24 16.57 19.12
N GLU A 2 -13.41 16.03 18.73
CA GLU A 2 -14.47 15.65 19.70
C GLU A 2 -15.25 14.37 19.34
N THR A 3 -14.91 13.65 18.26
CA THR A 3 -15.70 12.47 17.82
C THR A 3 -15.09 11.11 18.19
N PHE A 4 -14.10 11.06 19.09
CA PHE A 4 -13.41 9.81 19.44
C PHE A 4 -13.76 9.25 20.83
N SER A 5 -14.65 9.90 21.59
CA SER A 5 -14.90 9.55 23.00
C SER A 5 -16.16 8.71 23.26
N GLU A 6 -17.09 8.57 22.30
CA GLU A 6 -18.41 7.95 22.58
C GLU A 6 -18.52 6.44 22.27
N VAL A 7 -17.55 5.81 21.63
CA VAL A 7 -17.69 4.39 21.21
C VAL A 7 -17.13 3.40 22.23
N SER A 8 -16.74 3.86 23.44
CA SER A 8 -16.24 3.01 24.53
C SER A 8 -17.32 2.45 25.46
N LEU A 9 -18.61 2.66 25.20
CA LEU A 9 -19.64 2.35 26.21
C LEU A 9 -20.89 1.69 25.62
N ASN A 10 -20.75 0.50 25.03
CA ASN A 10 -21.83 -0.49 25.13
C ASN A 10 -21.36 -1.95 25.01
N SER A 11 -21.22 -2.56 26.18
CA SER A 11 -21.78 -3.87 26.57
C SER A 11 -21.90 -5.00 25.53
N HIS A 12 -21.22 -6.11 25.86
CA HIS A 12 -21.75 -7.47 25.76
C HIS A 12 -22.36 -7.90 24.42
N THR A 13 -21.54 -8.23 23.43
CA THR A 13 -21.88 -9.30 22.48
C THR A 13 -20.63 -9.93 21.89
N SER A 14 -20.56 -11.23 22.08
CA SER A 14 -19.53 -12.15 21.61
C SER A 14 -19.35 -12.06 20.10
N LEU A 15 -18.17 -11.64 19.65
CA LEU A 15 -17.60 -12.13 18.40
C LEU A 15 -16.08 -12.17 18.59
N LYS A 16 -15.61 -13.29 19.16
CA LYS A 16 -14.26 -13.81 18.91
C LYS A 16 -14.16 -14.17 17.43
N LEU A 17 -14.20 -13.15 16.57
CA LEU A 17 -13.64 -13.29 15.24
C LEU A 17 -12.13 -13.46 15.46
N PRO A 18 -11.47 -14.43 14.80
CA PRO A 18 -10.00 -14.53 14.75
C PRO A 18 -9.46 -13.41 13.86
N LEU A 19 -9.93 -12.19 14.09
CA LEU A 19 -9.39 -11.00 13.49
C LEU A 19 -8.06 -10.81 14.18
N ARG A 20 -7.00 -11.03 13.42
CA ARG A 20 -5.64 -10.64 13.76
C ARG A 20 -5.52 -9.11 13.72
N THR A 21 -6.43 -8.43 14.40
CA THR A 21 -6.52 -6.98 14.51
C THR A 21 -5.46 -6.48 15.49
N PRO A 22 -5.11 -5.18 15.45
CA PRO A 22 -4.11 -4.57 16.33
C PRO A 22 -4.38 -4.73 17.84
N VAL A 23 -5.49 -5.34 18.27
CA VAL A 23 -5.84 -5.63 19.66
C VAL A 23 -5.15 -6.87 20.25
N GLU A 24 -4.63 -7.80 19.43
CA GLU A 24 -3.79 -8.91 19.96
C GLU A 24 -2.38 -8.43 20.36
N TRP A 25 -1.91 -7.36 19.75
CA TRP A 25 -0.77 -6.61 20.24
C TRP A 25 -1.33 -5.76 21.38
N ASN A 26 -1.03 -6.11 22.63
CA ASN A 26 -1.53 -5.46 23.84
C ASN A 26 -1.21 -3.93 23.88
N LEU A 27 -1.87 -3.13 23.05
CA LEU A 27 -1.59 -1.73 22.71
C LEU A 27 -2.47 -0.78 23.54
N VAL A 28 -2.69 -1.10 24.81
CA VAL A 28 -3.51 -0.28 25.70
C VAL A 28 -2.62 0.74 26.43
N CYS A 29 -3.00 2.01 26.31
CA CYS A 29 -2.52 3.21 26.99
C CYS A 29 -1.09 3.73 26.70
N ASP A 30 -0.02 2.94 26.70
CA ASP A 30 1.36 3.48 26.55
C ASP A 30 1.95 3.40 25.12
N LEU A 31 1.26 2.71 24.20
CA LEU A 31 1.74 2.43 22.85
C LEU A 31 0.88 3.08 21.74
N ALA A 32 0.07 4.09 22.06
CA ALA A 32 -0.73 4.84 21.09
C ALA A 32 0.11 5.53 19.99
N TRP A 33 1.41 5.72 20.22
CA TRP A 33 2.35 6.29 19.26
C TRP A 33 2.84 5.30 18.18
N LEU A 34 2.67 3.99 18.38
CA LEU A 34 3.09 2.95 17.41
C LEU A 34 2.47 3.09 16.02
N PRO A 35 1.14 3.27 15.86
CA PRO A 35 0.55 3.49 14.54
C PRO A 35 1.09 4.77 13.88
N SER A 36 1.26 5.85 14.65
CA SER A 36 1.84 7.11 14.16
C SER A 36 3.29 6.91 13.69
N LEU A 37 4.08 6.15 14.43
CA LEU A 37 5.44 5.79 14.05
C LEU A 37 5.47 4.93 12.78
N ALA A 38 4.57 3.95 12.65
CA ALA A 38 4.47 3.12 11.46
C ALA A 38 4.13 3.96 10.20
N PHE A 39 3.26 4.96 10.34
CA PHE A 39 2.97 5.91 9.25
C PHE A 39 4.20 6.77 8.91
N SER A 40 4.88 7.32 9.91
CA SER A 40 6.09 8.14 9.69
C SER A 40 7.18 7.35 8.96
N ILE A 41 7.45 6.11 9.39
CA ILE A 41 8.42 5.21 8.74
C ILE A 41 7.98 4.89 7.31
N PHE A 42 6.69 4.65 7.09
CA PHE A 42 6.16 4.43 5.75
C PHE A 42 6.43 5.63 4.83
N PHE A 43 6.18 6.85 5.30
CA PHE A 43 6.45 8.06 4.51
C PHE A 43 7.94 8.24 4.23
N ILE A 44 8.82 8.06 5.23
CA ILE A 44 10.28 8.11 5.04
C ILE A 44 10.69 7.09 3.96
N GLY A 45 10.13 5.87 4.02
CA GLY A 45 10.31 4.84 3.00
C GLY A 45 9.87 5.30 1.61
N THR A 46 8.68 5.91 1.48
CA THR A 46 8.20 6.42 0.18
C THR A 46 9.07 7.54 -0.40
N PHE A 47 9.64 8.41 0.44
CA PHE A 47 10.56 9.47 -0.01
C PHE A 47 11.86 8.87 -0.57
N ILE A 48 12.48 7.95 0.18
CA ILE A 48 13.70 7.26 -0.24
C ILE A 48 13.41 6.44 -1.50
N GLY A 49 12.27 5.74 -1.54
CA GLY A 49 11.85 4.95 -2.68
C GLY A 49 11.63 5.77 -3.93
N GLN A 50 11.08 6.99 -3.83
CA GLN A 50 10.98 7.87 -5.00
C GLN A 50 12.35 8.25 -5.55
N TRP A 51 13.26 8.66 -4.67
CA TRP A 51 14.64 8.98 -5.05
C TRP A 51 15.32 7.81 -5.76
N LEU A 52 15.21 6.60 -5.20
CA LEU A 52 15.76 5.38 -5.82
C LEU A 52 15.09 5.07 -7.15
N TYR A 53 13.77 5.18 -7.24
CA TYR A 53 13.03 4.92 -8.47
C TYR A 53 13.50 5.81 -9.61
N ILE A 54 13.70 7.11 -9.36
CA ILE A 54 14.20 8.05 -10.37
C ILE A 54 15.60 7.62 -10.87
N LEU A 55 16.50 7.24 -9.97
CA LEU A 55 17.84 6.78 -10.34
C LEU A 55 17.81 5.50 -11.19
N VAL A 56 17.01 4.52 -10.77
CA VAL A 56 16.88 3.23 -11.46
C VAL A 56 16.19 3.40 -12.81
N MET A 57 15.13 4.21 -12.88
CA MET A 57 14.40 4.53 -14.11
C MET A 57 15.32 5.10 -15.18
N ASN A 58 16.21 6.01 -14.79
CA ASN A 58 17.16 6.63 -15.71
C ASN A 58 18.24 5.66 -16.22
N ARG A 59 18.57 4.61 -15.46
CA ARG A 59 19.67 3.69 -15.81
C ARG A 59 19.24 2.38 -16.47
N PHE A 60 18.18 1.76 -15.99
CA PHE A 60 17.71 0.44 -16.44
C PHE A 60 16.52 0.54 -17.41
N GLY A 61 16.07 1.75 -17.71
CA GLY A 61 14.89 1.99 -18.52
C GLY A 61 13.59 1.88 -17.73
N ARG A 62 12.53 2.43 -18.33
CA ARG A 62 11.28 2.70 -17.61
C ARG A 62 10.41 1.47 -17.36
N ARG A 63 10.38 0.54 -18.33
CA ARG A 63 9.61 -0.71 -18.23
C ARG A 63 10.21 -1.66 -17.20
N VAL A 64 11.53 -1.89 -17.26
CA VAL A 64 12.23 -2.81 -16.35
C VAL A 64 12.11 -2.34 -14.91
N SER A 65 12.33 -1.04 -14.67
CA SER A 65 12.20 -0.44 -13.34
C SER A 65 10.82 -0.70 -12.72
N PHE A 66 9.74 -0.49 -13.49
CA PHE A 66 8.38 -0.77 -13.00
C PHE A 66 8.21 -2.23 -12.54
N PHE A 67 8.61 -3.20 -13.35
CA PHE A 67 8.46 -4.62 -13.01
C PHE A 67 9.30 -5.03 -11.79
N THR A 68 10.53 -4.52 -11.65
CA THR A 68 11.39 -4.85 -10.51
C THR A 68 10.78 -4.35 -9.20
N PHE A 69 10.33 -3.10 -9.15
CA PHE A 69 9.68 -2.55 -7.96
C PHE A 69 8.34 -3.22 -7.66
N LEU A 70 7.59 -3.60 -8.70
CA LEU A 70 6.33 -4.35 -8.54
C LEU A 70 6.57 -5.73 -7.90
N ALA A 71 7.58 -6.47 -8.36
CA ALA A 71 7.94 -7.77 -7.80
C ALA A 71 8.37 -7.66 -6.34
N ILE A 72 9.20 -6.66 -6.04
CA ILE A 72 9.62 -6.32 -4.67
C ILE A 72 8.40 -6.03 -3.79
N GLN A 73 7.44 -5.21 -4.27
CA GLN A 73 6.23 -4.90 -3.51
C GLN A 73 5.41 -6.14 -3.19
N CYS A 74 5.26 -7.06 -4.14
CA CYS A 74 4.50 -8.29 -3.96
C CYS A 74 5.16 -9.20 -2.92
N LEU A 75 6.48 -9.42 -3.02
CA LEU A 75 7.24 -10.22 -2.07
C LEU A 75 7.04 -9.69 -0.65
N PHE A 76 7.33 -8.41 -0.42
CA PHE A 76 7.19 -7.81 0.91
C PHE A 76 5.73 -7.74 1.39
N GLY A 77 4.77 -7.61 0.47
CA GLY A 77 3.33 -7.69 0.76
C GLY A 77 2.91 -9.05 1.33
N VAL A 78 3.35 -10.15 0.71
CA VAL A 78 3.08 -11.51 1.22
C VAL A 78 3.80 -11.75 2.55
N LEU A 79 5.06 -11.33 2.68
CA LEU A 79 5.80 -11.44 3.95
C LEU A 79 5.08 -10.72 5.09
N THR A 80 4.45 -9.57 4.80
CA THR A 80 3.70 -8.79 5.80
C THR A 80 2.47 -9.55 6.31
N ALA A 81 1.82 -10.34 5.46
CA ALA A 81 0.65 -11.13 5.87
C ALA A 81 1.00 -12.25 6.87
N VAL A 82 2.24 -12.74 6.84
CA VAL A 82 2.72 -13.84 7.71
C VAL A 82 3.46 -13.32 8.96
N ALA A 83 3.74 -12.01 9.05
CA ALA A 83 4.60 -11.44 10.08
C ALA A 83 4.07 -11.66 11.52
N PRO A 84 4.81 -12.36 12.41
CA PRO A 84 4.38 -12.66 13.78
C PRO A 84 4.84 -11.64 14.83
N ASN A 85 5.68 -10.65 14.46
CA ASN A 85 6.28 -9.67 15.37
C ASN A 85 6.10 -8.22 14.87
N PHE A 86 5.86 -7.26 15.78
CA PHE A 86 5.63 -5.84 15.45
C PHE A 86 6.83 -5.18 14.76
N LEU A 87 8.04 -5.54 15.19
CA LEU A 87 9.28 -5.01 14.62
C LEU A 87 9.46 -5.45 13.16
N TYR A 88 9.15 -6.73 12.88
CA TYR A 88 9.15 -7.26 11.51
C TYR A 88 8.07 -6.59 10.66
N PHE A 89 6.86 -6.39 11.21
CA PHE A 89 5.80 -5.67 10.52
C PHE A 89 6.22 -4.25 10.12
N THR A 90 6.93 -3.54 11.01
CA THR A 90 7.39 -2.16 10.77
C THR A 90 8.47 -2.10 9.69
N VAL A 91 9.44 -3.01 9.73
CA VAL A 91 10.48 -3.12 8.69
C VAL A 91 9.88 -3.46 7.33
N LEU A 92 8.94 -4.41 7.28
CA LEU A 92 8.27 -4.79 6.04
C LEU A 92 7.44 -3.62 5.47
N ARG A 93 6.76 -2.85 6.33
CA ARG A 93 6.05 -1.61 5.97
C ARG A 93 6.97 -0.57 5.33
N PHE A 94 8.20 -0.43 5.81
CA PHE A 94 9.19 0.46 5.20
C PHE A 94 9.50 0.04 3.75
N PHE A 95 9.81 -1.24 3.51
CA PHE A 95 10.08 -1.75 2.16
C PHE A 95 8.88 -1.65 1.23
N ILE A 96 7.66 -1.91 1.74
CA ILE A 96 6.43 -1.67 0.98
C ILE A 96 6.29 -0.19 0.62
N GLY A 97 6.62 0.73 1.53
CA GLY A 97 6.65 2.17 1.26
C GLY A 97 7.59 2.51 0.10
N VAL A 98 8.83 2.01 0.16
CA VAL A 98 9.84 2.17 -0.90
C VAL A 98 9.35 1.65 -2.26
N ALA A 99 8.68 0.50 -2.29
CA ALA A 99 8.20 -0.08 -3.53
C ALA A 99 6.94 0.64 -4.07
N SER A 100 6.03 1.04 -3.17
CA SER A 100 4.78 1.71 -3.53
C SER A 100 4.97 3.04 -4.26
N SER A 101 6.04 3.78 -3.94
CA SER A 101 6.35 5.04 -4.62
C SER A 101 6.60 4.85 -6.12
N ALA A 102 7.28 3.77 -6.52
CA ALA A 102 7.52 3.44 -7.91
C ALA A 102 6.20 3.10 -8.61
N VAL A 103 5.38 2.22 -8.01
CA VAL A 103 4.12 1.75 -8.60
C VAL A 103 3.12 2.88 -8.84
N VAL A 104 3.06 3.87 -7.94
CA VAL A 104 2.16 5.04 -8.10
C VAL A 104 2.62 5.98 -9.21
N SER A 105 3.94 6.08 -9.45
CA SER A 105 4.51 7.04 -10.40
C SER A 105 4.70 6.49 -11.82
N SER A 106 4.95 5.19 -11.97
CA SER A 106 5.12 4.54 -13.27
C SER A 106 3.97 4.71 -14.27
N PRO A 107 2.68 4.52 -13.91
CA PRO A 107 1.58 4.63 -14.89
C PRO A 107 1.41 6.07 -15.39
N LEU A 108 1.62 7.06 -14.53
CA LEU A 108 1.61 8.47 -14.93
C LEU A 108 2.73 8.75 -15.94
N ALA A 109 3.93 8.25 -15.66
CA ALA A 109 5.08 8.41 -16.53
C ALA A 109 4.79 7.77 -17.91
N LEU A 110 4.30 6.52 -17.93
CA LEU A 110 3.89 5.79 -19.15
C LEU A 110 2.89 6.57 -19.97
N ALA A 111 1.79 7.01 -19.35
CA ALA A 111 0.75 7.78 -20.02
C ALA A 111 1.28 9.08 -20.64
N GLN A 112 2.27 9.73 -20.00
CA GLN A 112 2.91 10.95 -20.51
C GLN A 112 3.90 10.72 -21.67
N GLU A 113 4.46 9.52 -21.85
CA GLU A 113 5.27 9.20 -23.05
C GLU A 113 4.41 8.84 -24.25
N LEU A 114 3.26 8.18 -24.02
CA LEU A 114 2.33 7.79 -25.07
C LEU A 114 1.61 9.00 -25.70
N VAL A 115 1.56 10.13 -25.01
CA VAL A 115 0.77 11.29 -25.42
C VAL A 115 1.64 12.51 -25.70
N GLY A 116 1.45 13.11 -26.88
CA GLY A 116 2.15 14.33 -27.28
C GLY A 116 1.91 15.52 -26.34
N PRO A 117 2.76 16.57 -26.41
CA PRO A 117 2.81 17.67 -25.44
C PRO A 117 1.49 18.42 -25.25
N LYS A 118 0.62 18.44 -26.26
CA LYS A 118 -0.65 19.18 -26.25
C LYS A 118 -1.72 18.60 -25.29
N HIS A 119 -1.66 17.32 -24.94
CA HIS A 119 -2.71 16.67 -24.12
C HIS A 119 -2.22 16.18 -22.75
N ARG A 120 -1.01 16.59 -22.33
CA ARG A 120 -0.38 16.10 -21.09
C ARG A 120 -1.21 16.36 -19.84
N ASN A 121 -1.90 17.50 -19.76
CA ASN A 121 -2.71 17.84 -18.58
C ASN A 121 -3.93 16.92 -18.46
N ASN A 122 -4.65 16.68 -19.57
CA ASN A 122 -5.85 15.84 -19.58
C ASN A 122 -5.51 14.38 -19.20
N VAL A 123 -4.38 13.87 -19.67
CA VAL A 123 -3.90 12.52 -19.33
C VAL A 123 -3.57 12.38 -17.85
N SER A 124 -2.96 13.41 -17.26
CA SER A 124 -2.69 13.43 -15.82
C SER A 124 -4.00 13.37 -15.04
N VAL A 125 -4.97 14.22 -15.39
CA VAL A 125 -6.29 14.25 -14.72
C VAL A 125 -7.02 12.90 -14.84
N LEU A 126 -7.02 12.28 -16.03
CA LEU A 126 -7.61 10.96 -16.25
C LEU A 126 -6.92 9.86 -15.43
N SER A 127 -5.60 9.93 -15.28
CA SER A 127 -4.86 8.97 -14.48
C SER A 127 -5.11 9.16 -12.98
N GLN A 128 -5.26 10.41 -12.53
CA GLN A 128 -5.65 10.71 -11.15
C GLN A 128 -7.07 10.21 -10.84
N SER A 129 -8.03 10.40 -11.76
CA SER A 129 -9.41 9.93 -11.56
C SER A 129 -9.48 8.40 -11.54
N ALA A 130 -8.76 7.72 -12.44
CA ALA A 130 -8.63 6.26 -12.41
C ALA A 130 -8.04 5.76 -11.07
N ARG A 131 -7.05 6.48 -10.51
CA ARG A 131 -6.51 6.15 -9.19
C ARG A 131 -7.53 6.29 -8.07
N SER A 132 -8.30 7.37 -8.06
CA SER A 132 -9.35 7.59 -7.07
C SER A 132 -10.41 6.49 -7.11
N LEU A 133 -10.82 6.06 -8.31
CA LEU A 133 -11.74 4.92 -8.48
C LEU A 133 -11.15 3.63 -7.91
N GLY A 134 -9.84 3.38 -8.13
CA GLY A 134 -9.14 2.24 -7.53
C GLY A 134 -9.20 2.22 -6.00
N PHE A 135 -8.99 3.36 -5.34
CA PHE A 135 -9.10 3.46 -3.88
C PHE A 135 -10.54 3.29 -3.39
N MET A 136 -11.55 3.76 -4.12
CA MET A 136 -12.96 3.53 -3.78
C MET A 136 -13.30 2.04 -3.79
N ILE A 137 -12.88 1.32 -4.84
CA ILE A 137 -13.07 -0.14 -4.94
C ILE A 137 -12.34 -0.86 -3.81
N LEU A 138 -11.10 -0.45 -3.51
CA LEU A 138 -10.32 -1.03 -2.42
C LEU A 138 -10.99 -0.80 -1.05
N SER A 139 -11.57 0.38 -0.81
CA SER A 139 -12.30 0.69 0.41
C SER A 139 -13.56 -0.16 0.56
N ILE A 140 -14.27 -0.43 -0.54
CA ILE A 140 -15.43 -1.33 -0.54
C ILE A 140 -14.97 -2.75 -0.20
N MET A 141 -13.90 -3.24 -0.84
CA MET A 141 -13.32 -4.57 -0.54
C MET A 141 -12.88 -4.70 0.92
N ALA A 142 -12.27 -3.65 1.49
CA ALA A 142 -11.87 -3.62 2.90
C ALA A 142 -13.07 -3.63 3.87
N PHE A 143 -14.25 -3.20 3.43
CA PHE A 143 -15.48 -3.31 4.22
C PHE A 143 -16.05 -4.75 4.20
N LEU A 144 -15.96 -5.44 3.07
CA LEU A 144 -16.42 -6.83 2.95
C LEU A 144 -15.47 -7.83 3.64
N VAL A 145 -14.16 -7.59 3.55
CA VAL A 145 -13.13 -8.50 4.09
C VAL A 145 -12.46 -7.81 5.28
N ARG A 146 -12.83 -8.22 6.50
CA ARG A 146 -12.30 -7.63 7.73
C ARG A 146 -10.88 -8.12 8.08
N ASP A 147 -10.44 -9.21 7.45
CA ASP A 147 -9.10 -9.79 7.64
C ASP A 147 -8.05 -9.10 6.76
N TRP A 148 -7.13 -8.39 7.40
CA TRP A 148 -6.02 -7.69 6.74
C TRP A 148 -5.11 -8.59 5.89
N SER A 149 -4.94 -9.86 6.27
CA SER A 149 -4.17 -10.85 5.50
C SER A 149 -4.83 -11.17 4.16
N HIS A 150 -6.17 -11.26 4.12
CA HIS A 150 -6.90 -11.50 2.89
C HIS A 150 -6.86 -10.27 1.97
N ILE A 151 -6.92 -9.05 2.52
CA ILE A 151 -6.76 -7.82 1.73
C ILE A 151 -5.36 -7.78 1.08
N ALA A 152 -4.31 -8.12 1.83
CA ALA A 152 -2.95 -8.20 1.31
C ALA A 152 -2.84 -9.22 0.15
N LEU A 153 -3.41 -10.42 0.32
CA LEU A 153 -3.44 -11.46 -0.72
C LEU A 153 -4.21 -11.02 -1.97
N VAL A 154 -5.38 -10.40 -1.81
CA VAL A 154 -6.19 -9.89 -2.91
C VAL A 154 -5.44 -8.82 -3.68
N THR A 155 -4.63 -7.97 -3.03
CA THR A 155 -3.80 -7.00 -3.74
C THR A 155 -2.63 -7.63 -4.49
N THR A 156 -2.07 -8.75 -4.01
CA THR A 156 -0.95 -9.43 -4.70
C THR A 156 -1.38 -10.23 -5.92
N LEU A 157 -2.63 -10.72 -5.94
CA LEU A 157 -3.20 -11.52 -7.02
C LEU A 157 -3.22 -10.80 -8.41
N PRO A 158 -3.72 -9.56 -8.54
CA PRO A 158 -3.70 -8.84 -9.81
C PRO A 158 -2.28 -8.51 -10.28
N PHE A 159 -1.33 -8.32 -9.36
CA PHE A 159 0.07 -8.07 -9.71
C PHE A 159 0.76 -9.33 -10.25
N PHE A 160 0.49 -10.50 -9.65
CA PHE A 160 0.99 -11.78 -10.16
C PHE A 160 0.39 -12.11 -11.54
N ALA A 161 -0.91 -11.87 -11.74
CA ALA A 161 -1.56 -12.04 -13.03
C ALA A 161 -0.96 -11.13 -14.10
N PHE A 162 -0.59 -9.89 -13.75
CA PHE A 162 0.09 -8.97 -14.66
C PHE A 162 1.50 -9.44 -15.06
N PHE A 163 2.22 -10.05 -14.13
CA PHE A 163 3.55 -10.61 -14.39
C PHE A 163 3.47 -11.83 -15.33
N LEU A 164 2.48 -12.70 -15.12
CA LEU A 164 2.20 -13.87 -15.95
C LEU A 164 1.65 -13.53 -17.34
N TYR A 165 0.87 -12.45 -17.47
CA TYR A 165 0.32 -12.03 -18.77
C TYR A 165 1.39 -11.43 -19.70
N TRP A 166 2.45 -10.86 -19.14
CA TRP A 166 3.49 -10.16 -19.91
C TRP A 166 4.71 -11.04 -20.26
N TRP A 167 4.89 -12.17 -19.58
CA TRP A 167 5.90 -13.17 -19.90
C TRP A 167 5.37 -14.18 -20.93
#